data_AF-A0AAD6S5B8-F1
#
_entry.id   AF-A0AAD6S5B8-F1
#
_cell.length_a   1.000
_cell.length_b   1.000
_cell.length_c   1.000
_cell.angle_alpha   90.00
_cell.angle_beta   90.00
_cell.angle_gamma   90.00
#
_symmetry.space_group_name_H-M   'P 1'
#
loop_
_entity.id
_entity.type
_entity.pdbx_description
1 polymer ?
#
loop_
_entity_poly.entity_id
_entity_poly.type
_entity_poly.pdbx_seq_one_letter_code
_entity_poly.pdbx_strand_id
1 'polypeptide(L)'
;MPRVPFLNTHLEDTTHLIKIRPHRKRKVPVPIGPALPRRDTPSSQQKHARLMLILFKPWRHAADLRHSEQTWLEAYEQFLKTSSPDILECIDNMQLLHECKDSRDDHYKNRR
;
A
#
# COMPACT_ATOMS: atom_id res chain seq x y z
N MET A 1 3.47 24.44 11.08
CA MET A 1 3.04 23.11 10.55
C MET A 1 2.14 22.51 11.60
N PRO A 2 0.95 22.01 11.24
CA PRO A 2 0.03 21.42 12.21
C PRO A 2 0.70 20.25 12.95
N ARG A 3 0.59 20.28 14.28
CA ARG A 3 0.92 19.16 15.16
C ARG A 3 -0.41 18.60 15.66
N VAL A 4 -0.59 17.30 15.55
CA VAL A 4 -1.81 16.60 15.95
C VAL A 4 -1.42 15.61 17.04
N PRO A 5 -2.11 15.58 18.19
CA PRO A 5 -1.83 14.58 19.21
C PRO A 5 -2.17 13.19 18.69
N PHE A 6 -1.48 12.18 19.19
CA PHE A 6 -1.99 10.82 19.05
C PHE A 6 -3.31 10.69 19.82
N LEU A 7 -4.05 9.63 19.52
CA LEU A 7 -5.19 9.27 20.37
C LEU A 7 -4.68 8.87 21.75
N ASN A 8 -5.48 9.12 22.77
CA ASN A 8 -5.18 8.78 24.17
C ASN A 8 -4.99 7.27 24.45
N THR A 9 -5.22 6.42 23.45
CA THR A 9 -4.98 4.97 23.51
C THR A 9 -3.63 4.56 22.91
N HIS A 10 -2.89 5.51 22.34
CA HIS A 10 -1.58 5.23 21.75
C HIS A 10 -0.50 5.19 22.83
N LEU A 11 0.43 4.23 22.75
CA LEU A 11 1.49 4.03 23.76
C LEU A 11 2.39 5.26 23.97
N GLU A 12 2.49 6.10 22.95
CA GLU A 12 3.35 7.29 22.93
C GLU A 12 2.57 8.61 22.96
N ASP A 13 1.29 8.59 23.32
CA ASP A 13 0.42 9.78 23.29
C ASP A 13 0.92 10.94 24.18
N THR A 14 1.56 10.61 25.30
CA THR A 14 2.16 11.57 26.25
C THR A 14 3.53 12.07 25.83
N THR A 15 4.24 11.36 24.95
CA THR A 15 5.65 11.64 24.62
C THR A 15 5.85 12.17 23.20
N HIS A 16 4.95 11.84 22.27
CA HIS A 16 5.10 12.14 20.85
C HIS A 16 3.87 12.83 20.25
N LEU A 17 4.07 13.49 19.09
CA LEU A 17 3.02 14.14 18.33
C LEU A 17 3.20 13.87 16.84
N ILE A 18 2.09 13.81 16.10
CA ILE A 18 2.09 13.69 14.65
C ILE A 18 2.35 15.06 14.03
N LYS A 19 3.34 15.17 13.15
CA LYS A 19 3.67 16.40 12.43
C LYS A 19 3.32 16.29 10.95
N ILE A 20 2.36 17.08 10.50
CA ILE A 20 1.96 17.11 9.09
C ILE A 20 2.96 17.95 8.29
N ARG A 21 3.59 17.36 7.28
CA ARG A 21 4.52 18.08 6.39
C ARG A 21 3.77 18.80 5.26
N PRO A 22 4.13 20.06 4.96
CA PRO A 22 3.54 20.80 3.85
C PRO A 22 3.92 20.13 2.53
N HIS A 23 3.12 20.36 1.49
CA HIS A 23 3.29 19.75 0.17
C HIS A 23 4.74 19.85 -0.36
N ARG A 24 5.34 21.04 -0.31
CA ARG A 24 6.74 21.29 -0.75
C ARG A 24 7.82 20.53 0.01
N LYS A 25 7.51 19.93 1.17
CA LYS A 25 8.44 19.15 2.00
C LYS A 25 7.98 17.70 2.18
N ARG A 26 7.00 17.23 1.39
CA ARG A 26 6.62 15.81 1.35
C ARG A 26 7.81 15.00 0.86
N LYS A 27 7.92 13.78 1.37
CA LYS A 27 8.94 12.81 0.98
C LYS A 27 8.22 11.61 0.39
N VAL A 28 8.81 10.99 -0.61
CA VAL A 28 8.32 9.76 -1.20
C VAL A 28 9.02 8.60 -0.49
N PRO A 29 8.31 7.72 0.22
CA PRO A 29 8.90 6.53 0.80
C PRO A 29 9.44 5.64 -0.31
N VAL A 30 10.65 5.12 -0.14
CA VAL A 30 11.24 4.12 -1.03
C VAL A 30 11.23 2.78 -0.29
N PRO A 31 10.40 1.81 -0.72
CA PRO A 31 10.41 0.48 -0.14
C PRO A 31 11.78 -0.18 -0.33
N ILE A 32 12.34 -0.73 0.75
CA ILE A 32 13.60 -1.48 0.73
C ILE A 32 13.28 -2.96 0.97
N GLY A 33 13.76 -3.83 0.09
CA GLY A 33 13.56 -5.27 0.19
C GLY A 33 13.18 -5.93 -1.15
N PRO A 34 12.55 -7.11 -1.11
CA PRO A 34 12.05 -7.79 -2.30
C PRO A 34 11.10 -6.92 -3.11
N ALA A 35 11.01 -7.19 -4.42
CA ALA A 35 10.08 -6.50 -5.29
C ALA A 35 8.64 -6.63 -4.78
N LEU A 36 7.85 -5.56 -4.97
CA LEU A 36 6.44 -5.58 -4.63
C LEU A 36 5.73 -6.69 -5.44
N PRO A 37 4.80 -7.44 -4.84
CA PRO A 37 4.01 -8.45 -5.52
C PRO A 37 3.05 -7.80 -6.52
N ARG A 38 2.97 -8.39 -7.72
CA ARG A 38 2.03 -7.99 -8.77
C ARG A 38 0.64 -8.58 -8.54
N ARG A 39 -0.39 -7.93 -9.09
CA ARG A 39 -1.78 -8.41 -8.99
C ARG A 39 -2.25 -9.27 -10.16
N ASP A 40 -1.48 -9.29 -11.25
CA ASP A 40 -1.81 -9.99 -12.50
C ASP A 40 -1.50 -11.50 -12.47
N THR A 41 -0.72 -11.97 -11.49
CA THR A 41 -0.31 -13.38 -11.39
C THR A 41 -1.02 -14.10 -10.24
N PRO A 42 -1.68 -15.25 -10.47
CA PRO A 42 -2.42 -15.97 -9.42
C PRO A 42 -1.58 -16.31 -8.19
N SER A 43 -0.30 -16.65 -8.37
CA SER A 43 0.62 -16.98 -7.27
C SER A 43 1.01 -15.79 -6.39
N SER A 44 0.82 -14.54 -6.86
CA SER A 44 1.16 -13.32 -6.12
C SER A 44 -0.04 -12.51 -5.65
N GLN A 45 -1.24 -12.75 -6.18
CA GLN A 45 -2.46 -11.99 -5.84
C GLN A 45 -2.75 -11.92 -4.34
N GLN A 46 -2.67 -13.03 -3.62
CA GLN A 46 -2.88 -13.05 -2.16
C GLN A 46 -1.83 -12.20 -1.42
N LYS A 47 -0.56 -12.24 -1.87
CA LYS A 47 0.52 -11.44 -1.28
C LYS A 47 0.35 -9.96 -1.61
N HIS A 48 -0.08 -9.63 -2.82
CA HIS A 48 -0.42 -8.28 -3.24
C HIS A 48 -1.56 -7.71 -2.40
N ALA A 49 -2.68 -8.42 -2.30
CA ALA A 49 -3.83 -8.03 -1.50
C ALA A 49 -3.44 -7.75 -0.04
N ARG A 50 -2.70 -8.67 0.59
CA ARG A 50 -2.18 -8.49 1.95
C ARG A 50 -1.31 -7.24 2.09
N LEU A 51 -0.38 -7.03 1.15
CA LEU A 51 0.55 -5.90 1.23
C LEU A 51 -0.16 -4.55 1.02
N MET A 52 -1.09 -4.46 0.07
CA MET A 52 -1.85 -3.22 -0.17
C MET A 52 -2.71 -2.86 1.05
N LEU A 53 -3.31 -3.85 1.72
CA LEU A 53 -4.03 -3.62 2.97
C LEU A 53 -3.10 -3.09 4.07
N ILE A 54 -1.90 -3.64 4.23
CA ILE A 54 -0.92 -3.16 5.22
C ILE A 54 -0.52 -1.70 4.97
N LEU A 55 -0.34 -1.32 3.70
CA LEU A 55 0.13 0.02 3.34
C LEU A 55 -0.96 1.09 3.38
N PHE A 56 -2.19 0.74 2.99
CA PHE A 56 -3.22 1.73 2.68
C PHE A 56 -4.49 1.64 3.53
N LYS A 57 -4.80 0.48 4.12
CA LYS A 57 -5.93 0.40 5.04
C LYS A 57 -5.51 1.03 6.37
N PRO A 58 -6.34 1.84 7.04
CA PRO A 58 -6.08 2.23 8.41
C PRO A 58 -6.20 1.02 9.34
N TRP A 59 -5.18 0.72 10.15
CA TRP A 59 -5.18 -0.38 11.10
C TRP A 59 -4.32 -0.07 12.34
N ARG A 60 -4.63 -0.72 13.46
CA ARG A 60 -3.82 -0.77 14.70
C ARG A 60 -3.44 -2.19 15.07
N HIS A 61 -4.35 -3.13 14.80
CA HIS A 61 -4.14 -4.54 15.02
C HIS A 61 -4.25 -5.31 13.70
N ALA A 62 -3.59 -6.46 13.63
CA ALA A 62 -3.65 -7.30 12.43
C ALA A 62 -5.09 -7.74 12.08
N ALA A 63 -5.97 -7.83 13.08
CA ALA A 63 -7.38 -8.14 12.90
C ALA A 63 -8.15 -7.03 12.13
N ASP A 64 -7.69 -5.78 12.18
CA ASP A 64 -8.32 -4.68 11.44
C ASP A 64 -8.11 -4.84 9.93
N LEU A 65 -7.05 -5.54 9.52
CA LEU A 65 -6.74 -5.76 8.11
C LEU A 65 -7.75 -6.72 7.46
N ARG A 66 -8.13 -7.78 8.17
CA ARG A 66 -8.91 -8.90 7.64
C ARG A 66 -9.66 -9.65 8.74
N HIS A 67 -10.94 -9.96 8.53
CA HIS A 67 -11.70 -10.91 9.36
C HIS A 67 -11.10 -12.33 9.30
N SER A 68 -11.28 -13.13 10.34
CA SER A 68 -10.72 -14.50 10.40
C SER A 68 -11.20 -15.36 9.22
N GLU A 69 -12.49 -15.26 8.87
CA GLU A 69 -13.17 -16.12 7.89
C GLU A 69 -13.01 -15.68 6.42
N GLN A 70 -12.52 -14.46 6.16
CA GLN A 70 -12.40 -13.94 4.78
C GLN A 70 -10.98 -14.11 4.24
N THR A 71 -10.81 -14.35 2.95
CA THR A 71 -9.47 -14.36 2.33
C THR A 71 -8.85 -12.95 2.25
N TRP A 72 -7.54 -12.86 1.98
CA TRP A 72 -6.92 -11.54 1.77
C TRP A 72 -7.49 -10.82 0.55
N LEU A 73 -7.85 -11.57 -0.49
CA LEU A 73 -8.41 -11.02 -1.71
C LEU A 73 -9.80 -10.41 -1.45
N GLU A 74 -10.68 -11.13 -0.75
CA GLU A 74 -12.02 -10.63 -0.38
C GLU A 74 -11.93 -9.35 0.46
N ALA A 75 -11.04 -9.33 1.45
CA ALA A 75 -10.80 -8.15 2.29
C ALA A 75 -10.30 -6.95 1.49
N TYR A 76 -9.44 -7.23 0.51
CA TYR A 76 -8.88 -6.22 -0.37
C TYR A 76 -9.93 -5.66 -1.33
N GLU A 77 -10.76 -6.50 -1.93
CA GLU A 77 -11.87 -6.07 -2.78
C GLU A 77 -12.88 -5.20 -2.02
N GLN A 78 -13.18 -5.54 -0.76
CA GLN A 78 -14.00 -4.69 0.11
C GLN A 78 -13.33 -3.35 0.40
N PHE A 79 -12.03 -3.36 0.66
CA PHE A 79 -11.25 -2.14 0.90
C PHE A 79 -11.25 -1.23 -0.32
N LEU A 80 -11.05 -1.76 -1.53
CA LEU A 80 -11.06 -0.97 -2.77
C LEU A 80 -12.38 -0.22 -2.97
N LYS A 81 -13.52 -0.82 -2.60
CA LYS A 81 -14.85 -0.19 -2.72
C LYS A 81 -15.04 1.05 -1.81
N THR A 82 -14.27 1.15 -0.74
CA THR A 82 -14.38 2.22 0.27
C THR A 82 -13.18 3.17 0.25
N SER A 83 -12.19 2.90 -0.59
CA SER A 83 -10.96 3.67 -0.69
C SER A 83 -11.14 4.97 -1.46
N SER A 84 -10.40 6.00 -1.08
CA SER A 84 -10.37 7.26 -1.83
C SER A 84 -9.68 7.09 -3.19
N PRO A 85 -10.05 7.90 -4.20
CA PRO A 85 -9.41 7.87 -5.52
C PRO A 85 -7.88 7.95 -5.50
N ASP A 86 -7.30 8.81 -4.64
CA ASP A 86 -5.84 8.95 -4.51
C ASP A 86 -5.12 7.65 -4.11
N ILE A 87 -5.77 6.81 -3.29
CA ILE A 87 -5.22 5.52 -2.86
C ILE A 87 -5.30 4.52 -4.01
N LEU A 88 -6.44 4.50 -4.71
CA LEU A 88 -6.65 3.64 -5.87
C LEU A 88 -5.62 3.95 -6.97
N GLU A 89 -5.41 5.23 -7.26
CA GLU A 89 -4.40 5.70 -8.21
C GLU A 89 -2.98 5.28 -7.78
N CYS A 90 -2.63 5.39 -6.50
CA CYS A 90 -1.34 4.92 -6.00
C CYS A 90 -1.15 3.41 -6.19
N ILE A 91 -2.18 2.61 -5.90
CA ILE A 91 -2.16 1.15 -6.08
C ILE A 91 -2.02 0.79 -7.56
N ASP A 92 -2.75 1.46 -8.45
CA ASP A 92 -2.68 1.25 -9.89
C ASP A 92 -1.30 1.61 -10.45
N ASN A 93 -0.72 2.73 -10.00
CA ASN A 93 0.62 3.15 -10.39
C ASN A 93 1.71 2.13 -9.97
N MET A 94 1.53 1.46 -8.82
CA MET A 94 2.45 0.39 -8.41
C MET A 94 2.39 -0.81 -9.38
N GLN A 95 1.21 -1.17 -9.87
CA GLN A 95 1.06 -2.21 -10.89
C GLN A 95 1.60 -1.75 -12.26
N LEU A 96 1.37 -0.50 -12.65
CA LEU A 96 1.86 0.05 -13.92
C LEU A 96 3.39 0.00 -14.02
N LEU A 97 4.11 0.25 -12.92
CA LEU A 97 5.57 0.13 -12.87
C LEU A 97 6.05 -1.27 -13.27
N HIS A 98 5.30 -2.30 -12.88
CA HIS A 98 5.58 -3.68 -13.23
C HIS A 98 5.31 -3.98 -14.70
N GLU A 99 4.26 -3.41 -15.28
CA GLU A 99 3.91 -3.56 -16.71
C GLU A 99 4.93 -2.86 -17.62
N CYS A 100 5.36 -1.65 -17.25
CA CYS A 100 6.41 -0.93 -17.99
C CYS A 100 7.73 -1.69 -17.98
N LYS A 101 8.07 -2.34 -16.85
CA LYS A 101 9.28 -3.15 -16.74
C LYS A 101 9.24 -4.35 -17.70
N ASP A 102 8.13 -5.07 -17.76
CA ASP A 102 7.97 -6.22 -18.65
C ASP A 102 8.03 -5.80 -20.11
N SER A 103 7.29 -4.76 -20.49
CA SER A 103 7.28 -4.24 -21.87
C SER A 103 8.69 -3.88 -22.36
N ARG A 104 9.49 -3.26 -21.49
CA ARG A 104 10.90 -2.96 -21.77
C ARG A 104 11.71 -4.24 -21.97
N ASP A 105 11.61 -5.18 -21.04
CA ASP A 105 12.41 -6.40 -21.05
C ASP A 105 12.07 -7.29 -22.28
N ASP A 106 10.80 -7.31 -22.70
CA ASP A 106 10.36 -8.02 -23.91
C ASP A 106 10.83 -7.35 -25.21
N HIS A 107 10.82 -6.01 -25.27
CA HIS A 107 11.41 -5.28 -26.39
C HIS A 107 12.90 -5.59 -26.58
N TYR A 108 13.65 -5.80 -25.48
CA TYR A 108 15.06 -6.21 -25.57
C TYR A 108 15.24 -7.65 -26.03
N LYS A 109 14.37 -8.58 -25.63
CA LYS A 109 14.41 -9.98 -26.08
C LYS A 109 14.12 -10.10 -27.58
N ASN A 110 13.13 -9.36 -28.08
CA ASN A 110 12.69 -9.42 -29.48
C ASN A 110 13.67 -8.76 -30.47
N ARG A 111 14.72 -8.09 -29.97
CA ARG A 111 15.80 -7.48 -30.77
C ARG A 111 17.03 -8.39 -30.95
N ARG A 112 17.07 -9.54 -30.29
CA ARG A 112 18.10 -10.57 -30.46
C ARG A 112 17.58 -11.67 -31.39
#